data_AF-A0A954FM17-F1
#
_entry.id   AF-A0A954FM17-F1
#
_cell.length_a   1.000
_cell.length_b   1.000
_cell.length_c   1.000
_cell.angle_alpha   90.00
_cell.angle_beta   90.00
_cell.angle_gamma   90.00
#
_symmetry.space_group_name_H-M   'P 1'
#
loop_
_entity.id
_entity.type
_entity.pdbx_description
1 polymer ?
#
loop_
_entity_poly.entity_id
_entity_poly.type
_entity_poly.pdbx_seq_one_letter_code
_entity_poly.pdbx_strand_id
1 'polypeptide(L)' 'MTVIRQTVQVLTGHRLEIVAPELIDGDWVEVVVRSSSAPARSTTSLLDFIDSLPPGPRAVADWNEYQAQFRQDRESWDQ' A
#
# COMPACT_ATOMS: atom_id res chain seq x y z
N MET A 1 34.58 8.63 12.93
CA MET A 1 33.30 8.30 12.25
C MET A 1 33.57 7.08 11.38
N THR A 2 33.04 5.92 11.78
CA THR A 2 33.25 4.65 11.08
C THR A 2 32.08 4.43 10.13
N VAL A 3 32.35 4.09 8.87
CA VAL A 3 31.31 3.83 7.86
C VAL A 3 31.31 2.35 7.53
N ILE A 4 30.22 1.67 7.85
CA ILE A 4 30.03 0.25 7.58
C ILE A 4 29.15 0.14 6.34
N ARG A 5 29.68 -0.45 5.26
CA ARG A 5 28.93 -0.68 4.02
C ARG A 5 28.85 -2.18 3.76
N GLN A 6 27.65 -2.73 3.88
CA GLN A 6 27.37 -4.13 3.61
C GLN A 6 26.31 -4.26 2.51
N THR A 7 26.42 -5.31 1.69
CA THR A 7 25.38 -5.70 0.74
C THR A 7 24.63 -6.87 1.33
N VAL A 8 23.33 -6.70 1.53
CA VAL A 8 22.48 -7.69 2.20
C VAL A 8 21.35 -8.07 1.25
N GLN A 9 21.01 -9.36 1.20
CA GLN A 9 19.85 -9.84 0.46
C GLN A 9 18.56 -9.53 1.23
N VAL A 10 17.54 -9.02 0.53
CA VAL A 10 16.20 -8.88 1.10
C VAL A 10 15.60 -10.28 1.27
N LEU A 11 15.28 -10.63 2.51
CA LEU A 11 14.65 -11.90 2.87
C LEU A 11 13.13 -11.85 2.64
N THR A 12 12.49 -13.01 2.71
CA THR A 12 11.03 -13.15 2.64
C THR A 12 10.34 -12.21 3.63
N GLY A 13 9.26 -11.56 3.19
CA GLY A 13 8.54 -10.58 4.01
C GLY A 13 9.20 -9.20 4.09
N HIS A 14 10.10 -8.88 3.15
CA HIS A 14 10.74 -7.55 3.05
C HIS A 14 11.68 -7.27 4.24
N ARG A 15 12.28 -8.33 4.79
CA ARG A 15 13.16 -8.26 5.96
C ARG A 15 14.63 -8.09 5.56
N LEU A 16 15.36 -7.30 6.33
CA LEU A 16 16.82 -7.16 6.26
C LEU A 16 17.42 -7.57 7.61
N GLU A 17 18.55 -8.27 7.57
CA GLU A 17 19.33 -8.62 8.76
C GLU A 17 20.74 -8.04 8.60
N ILE A 18 21.15 -7.25 9.59
CA ILE A 18 22.46 -6.59 9.62
C ILE A 18 23.15 -7.01 10.91
N VAL A 19 24.38 -7.53 10.80
CA VAL A 19 25.22 -7.89 11.94
C VAL A 19 26.51 -7.08 11.84
N ALA A 20 26.79 -6.29 12.86
CA ALA A 20 27.97 -5.42 12.92
C ALA A 20 28.60 -5.51 14.33
N PRO A 21 29.44 -6.53 14.58
CA PRO A 21 30.08 -6.76 15.88
C PRO A 21 31.03 -5.63 16.32
N GLU A 22 31.43 -4.76 15.39
CA GLU A 22 32.27 -3.59 15.64
C GLU A 22 31.54 -2.41 16.30
N LEU A 23 30.21 -2.47 16.41
CA LEU A 23 29.42 -1.43 17.07
C LEU A 23 29.46 -1.60 18.59
N ILE A 24 29.44 -0.47 19.30
CA ILE A 24 29.43 -0.42 20.75
C ILE A 24 27.99 -0.32 21.24
N ASP A 25 27.66 -1.07 22.29
CA ASP A 25 26.34 -1.03 22.91
C ASP A 25 25.99 0.38 23.38
N GLY A 26 24.78 0.84 23.00
CA GLY A 26 24.27 2.17 23.35
C GLY A 26 24.58 3.27 22.35
N ASP A 27 25.36 3.00 21.30
CA ASP A 27 25.61 3.98 20.25
C ASP A 27 24.40 4.21 19.33
N TRP A 28 24.21 5.47 18.95
CA TRP A 28 23.25 5.85 17.93
C TRP A 28 23.85 5.66 16.54
N VAL A 29 23.16 4.88 15.71
CA VAL A 29 23.60 4.60 14.33
C VAL A 29 22.54 5.02 13.32
N GLU A 30 23.00 5.56 12.19
CA GLU A 30 22.18 5.85 11.02
C GLU A 30 22.30 4.70 10.02
N VAL A 31 21.18 4.19 9.53
CA VAL A 31 21.13 3.11 8.52
C VAL A 31 20.59 3.66 7.20
N VAL A 32 21.42 3.64 6.16
CA VAL A 32 21.03 4.06 4.80
C VAL A 32 20.87 2.84 3.90
N VAL A 33 19.63 2.53 3.53
CA VAL A 33 19.31 1.40 2.64
C VAL A 33 19.20 1.90 1.20
N ARG A 34 19.96 1.28 0.28
CA ARG A 34 19.87 1.53 -1.15
C ARG A 34 19.52 0.24 -1.88
N SER A 35 18.39 0.24 -2.58
CA SER A 35 18.02 -0.85 -3.49
C SER A 35 18.22 -0.41 -4.94
N SER A 36 18.71 -1.32 -5.78
CA SER A 36 18.77 -1.13 -7.23
C SER A 36 17.43 -1.42 -7.92
N SER A 37 16.53 -2.15 -7.26
CA SER A 37 15.18 -2.38 -7.76
C SER A 37 14.24 -1.27 -7.31
N ALA A 38 13.45 -0.75 -8.26
CA ALA A 38 12.31 0.08 -7.91
C ALA A 38 11.35 -0.75 -7.03
N PRO A 39 10.81 -0.20 -5.93
CA PRO A 39 9.81 -0.90 -5.15
C PRO A 39 8.67 -1.30 -6.11
N ALA A 40 8.27 -2.58 -6.06
CA ALA A 40 7.05 -3.04 -6.69
C ALA A 40 5.85 -2.49 -5.91
N ARG A 41 5.72 -1.17 -5.83
CA ARG A 41 4.49 -0.54 -5.40
C ARG A 41 3.59 -0.67 -6.61
N SER A 42 2.72 -1.67 -6.63
CA SER A 42 1.52 -1.61 -7.45
C SER A 42 0.64 -0.50 -6.88
N THR A 43 1.03 0.75 -7.10
CA THR A 43 0.07 1.84 -7.10
C THR A 43 -0.71 1.65 -8.37
N THR A 44 -1.69 0.74 -8.36
CA THR A 44 -2.75 0.83 -9.37
C THR A 44 -3.29 2.24 -9.20
N SER A 45 -3.04 3.09 -10.19
CA SER A 45 -3.55 4.45 -10.16
C SER A 45 -5.05 4.35 -9.98
N LEU A 46 -5.63 5.20 -9.11
CA LEU A 46 -7.08 5.25 -8.99
C LEU A 46 -7.73 5.53 -10.35
N LEU A 47 -7.03 6.26 -11.22
CA LEU A 47 -7.44 6.52 -12.60
C LEU A 47 -7.40 5.24 -13.44
N ASP A 48 -6.30 4.48 -13.41
CA ASP A 48 -6.19 3.20 -14.13
C ASP A 48 -7.25 2.19 -13.66
N PHE A 49 -7.61 2.21 -12.38
CA PHE A 49 -8.71 1.40 -11.84
C PHE A 49 -10.06 1.85 -12.39
N ILE A 50 -10.34 3.16 -12.39
CA ILE A 50 -11.58 3.73 -12.94
C ILE A 50 -11.75 3.38 -14.42
N ASP A 51 -10.67 3.42 -15.20
CA ASP A 51 -10.65 3.10 -16.62
C ASP A 51 -10.83 1.60 -16.89
N SER A 52 -10.46 0.74 -15.93
CA SER A 52 -10.64 -0.71 -16.04
C SER A 52 -12.08 -1.20 -15.80
N LEU A 53 -12.97 -0.34 -15.27
CA LEU A 53 -14.34 -0.73 -14.95
C LEU A 53 -15.17 -0.94 -16.23
N PRO A 54 -16.07 -1.95 -16.25
CA PRO A 54 -16.93 -2.18 -17.40
C PRO A 54 -17.80 -0.96 -17.70
N PRO A 55 -18.09 -0.68 -18.98
CA PRO A 55 -18.94 0.43 -19.37
C PRO A 55 -20.36 0.20 -18.87
N GLY A 56 -20.97 1.24 -18.31
CA GLY A 56 -22.37 1.22 -17.87
C GLY A 56 -22.57 1.85 -16.49
N PRO A 57 -23.82 1.81 -16.00
CA PRO A 57 -24.18 2.33 -14.69
C PRO A 57 -23.49 1.52 -13.60
N ARG A 58 -22.78 2.21 -12.69
CA ARG A 58 -22.00 1.56 -11.61
C ARG A 58 -22.83 1.17 -10.39
N ALA A 59 -24.09 1.62 -10.33
CA ALA A 59 -24.98 1.37 -9.21
C ALA A 59 -26.28 0.72 -9.70
N VAL A 60 -27.09 1.48 -10.45
CA VAL A 60 -28.41 1.05 -10.93
C VAL A 60 -28.66 1.58 -12.33
N ALA A 61 -29.57 0.96 -13.07
CA ALA A 61 -29.76 1.25 -14.48
C ALA A 61 -30.33 2.66 -14.72
N ASP A 62 -31.17 3.15 -13.81
CA ASP A 62 -31.78 4.47 -13.91
C ASP A 62 -31.97 5.17 -12.55
N TRP A 63 -32.33 6.45 -12.63
CA TRP A 63 -32.49 7.32 -11.46
C TRP A 63 -33.65 6.90 -10.55
N ASN A 64 -34.72 6.31 -11.09
CA ASN A 64 -35.87 5.88 -10.28
C ASN A 64 -35.50 4.67 -9.43
N GLU A 65 -34.72 3.75 -10.00
CA GLU A 65 -34.16 2.60 -9.28
C GLU A 65 -33.20 3.06 -8.16
N TYR A 66 -32.42 4.12 -8.40
CA TYR A 66 -31.51 4.69 -7.39
C TYR A 66 -32.30 5.25 -6.20
N GLN A 67 -33.37 5.99 -6.49
CA GLN A 67 -34.25 6.58 -5.47
C GLN A 67 -35.02 5.52 -4.69
N ALA A 68 -35.35 4.38 -5.30
CA ALA A 68 -35.94 3.25 -4.60
C ALA A 68 -34.94 2.60 -3.64
N GLN A 69 -33.73 2.29 -4.10
CA GLN A 69 -32.66 1.70 -3.28
C GLN A 69 -32.28 2.62 -2.12
N PHE A 70 -32.10 3.92 -2.38
CA PHE A 70 -31.72 4.89 -1.36
C PHE A 70 -32.78 5.02 -0.25
N ARG A 71 -34.08 4.93 -0.59
CA ARG A 71 -35.15 4.91 0.40
C ARG A 71 -35.11 3.65 1.25
N GLN A 72 -34.93 2.49 0.63
CA GLN A 72 -34.85 1.21 1.32
C GLN A 72 -33.65 1.16 2.28
N ASP A 73 -32.47 1.62 1.85
CA ASP A 73 -31.27 1.67 2.68
C ASP A 73 -31.50 2.57 3.89
N ARG A 74 -32.08 3.76 3.69
CA ARG A 74 -32.40 4.69 4.77
C ARG A 74 -33.39 4.09 5.78
N GLU A 75 -34.45 3.44 5.30
CA GLU A 75 -35.45 2.78 6.16
C GLU A 75 -34.85 1.63 6.97
N SER A 76 -33.85 0.92 6.42
CA SER A 76 -33.16 -0.16 7.14
C SER A 76 -32.23 0.33 8.26
N TRP A 77 -31.84 1.61 8.26
CA TRP A 77 -30.99 2.20 9.29
C TRP A 77 -31.80 2.79 10.46
N ASP A 78 -33.09 3.03 10.24
CA ASP A 78 -34.04 3.53 11.24
C ASP A 78 -34.70 2.39 12.06
N GLN A 79 -34.36 1.12 11.80
CA GLN A 79 -34.83 -0.07 12.54
C GLN A 79 -33.83 -0.61 13.57
#